data_AF-A0A7C1RJC5-F1
#
_entry.id   AF-A0A7C1RJC5-F1
#
_cell.length_a   1.000
_cell.length_b   1.000
_cell.length_c   1.000
_cell.angle_alpha   90.00
_cell.angle_beta   90.00
_cell.angle_gamma   90.00
#
_symmetry.space_group_name_H-M   'P 1'
#
loop_
_entity.id
_entity.type
_entity.pdbx_description
1 polymer ?
#
loop_
_entity_poly.entity_id
_entity_poly.type
_entity_poly.pdbx_seq_one_letter_code
_entity_poly.pdbx_strand_id
1 'polypeptide(L)'
;MSDSEIKEIRITPVGITKDEKPIKFRITMNDEPGSLAKIANTFGNLGISLMYGESVIIEKSKTAIWTVISPTPKNISLEEVRDSLKKEGKALHVEIIPFD
;
A
#
# COMPACT_ATOMS: atom_id res chain seq x y z
N MET A 1 -32.61 17.13 -3.84
CA MET A 1 -31.41 16.84 -3.03
C MET A 1 -31.00 15.43 -3.37
N SER A 2 -29.88 15.22 -4.07
CA SER A 2 -29.44 13.86 -4.42
C SER A 2 -28.73 13.25 -3.22
N ASP A 3 -29.37 12.29 -2.59
CA ASP A 3 -28.74 11.42 -1.61
C ASP A 3 -27.72 10.57 -2.37
N SER A 4 -26.44 10.87 -2.20
CA SER A 4 -25.37 10.13 -2.85
C SER A 4 -25.10 8.92 -1.96
N GLU A 5 -25.68 7.77 -2.31
CA GLU A 5 -25.39 6.50 -1.63
C GLU A 5 -23.87 6.27 -1.61
N ILE A 6 -23.25 6.44 -0.44
CA ILE A 6 -21.85 6.10 -0.22
C ILE A 6 -21.77 4.57 -0.32
N LYS A 7 -21.22 4.08 -1.44
CA LYS A 7 -20.93 2.66 -1.61
C LYS A 7 -19.73 2.31 -0.73
N GLU A 8 -20.02 1.86 0.49
CA GLU A 8 -19.02 1.35 1.42
C GLU A 8 -18.56 -0.04 0.95
N ILE A 9 -17.30 -0.16 0.55
CA ILE A 9 -16.67 -1.46 0.29
C ILE A 9 -16.02 -1.91 1.60
N ARG A 10 -16.56 -2.97 2.22
CA ARG A 10 -15.93 -3.62 3.38
C ARG A 10 -15.04 -4.76 2.91
N ILE A 11 -13.73 -4.55 3.05
CA ILE A 11 -12.73 -5.58 2.76
C ILE A 11 -12.42 -6.27 4.08
N THR A 12 -12.88 -7.52 4.22
CA THR A 12 -12.46 -8.39 5.31
C THR A 12 -11.32 -9.26 4.77
N PRO A 13 -10.07 -9.06 5.20
CA PRO A 13 -8.97 -9.88 4.70
C PRO A 13 -9.16 -11.32 5.18
N VAL A 14 -9.22 -12.27 4.25
CA VAL A 14 -9.33 -13.70 4.54
C VAL A 14 -7.95 -14.27 4.86
N GLY A 15 -7.84 -15.06 5.93
CA GLY A 15 -6.59 -15.74 6.32
C GLY A 15 -5.76 -15.02 7.40
N ILE A 16 -6.27 -13.94 7.99
CA ILE A 16 -5.65 -13.32 9.16
C ILE A 16 -6.03 -14.13 10.40
N THR A 17 -5.07 -14.78 11.05
CA THR A 17 -5.26 -15.35 12.38
C THR A 17 -5.50 -14.22 13.39
N LYS A 18 -6.32 -14.44 14.43
CA LYS A 18 -6.64 -13.45 15.48
C LYS A 18 -5.43 -12.67 16.04
N ASP A 19 -4.23 -13.25 15.94
CA ASP A 19 -2.99 -12.73 16.50
C ASP A 19 -2.14 -11.93 15.49
N GLU A 20 -2.46 -11.94 14.19
CA GLU A 20 -1.73 -11.15 13.20
C GLU A 20 -2.49 -9.87 12.88
N LYS A 21 -1.95 -8.72 13.32
CA LYS A 21 -2.45 -7.42 12.87
C LYS A 21 -1.83 -7.11 11.52
N PRO A 22 -2.61 -6.99 10.44
CA PRO A 22 -2.07 -6.53 9.17
C PRO A 22 -1.63 -5.08 9.31
N ILE A 23 -0.91 -4.59 8.31
CA ILE A 23 -0.44 -3.22 8.25
C ILE A 23 -0.86 -2.60 6.93
N LYS A 24 -1.25 -1.32 6.97
CA LYS A 24 -1.62 -0.55 5.79
C LYS A 24 -0.49 0.40 5.43
N PHE A 25 -0.10 0.36 4.16
CA PHE A 25 0.79 1.32 3.54
C PHE A 25 -0.03 2.23 2.63
N ARG A 26 0.20 3.55 2.73
CA ARG A 26 -0.32 4.52 1.77
C ARG A 26 0.86 5.20 1.11
N ILE A 27 1.04 4.92 -0.17
CA ILE A 27 2.27 5.22 -0.90
C ILE A 27 1.94 6.22 -2.01
N THR A 28 2.52 7.42 -1.92
CA THR A 28 2.45 8.41 -2.99
C THR A 28 3.53 8.12 -4.02
N MET A 29 3.14 8.06 -5.29
CA MET A 29 4.01 7.74 -6.42
C MET A 29 3.76 8.66 -7.61
N ASN A 30 4.72 8.72 -8.54
CA ASN A 30 4.50 9.36 -9.83
C ASN A 30 3.44 8.57 -10.64
N ASP A 31 2.54 9.27 -11.32
CA ASP A 31 1.60 8.65 -12.27
C ASP A 31 2.26 8.50 -13.65
N GLU A 32 3.19 7.55 -13.74
CA GLU A 32 3.94 7.22 -14.96
C GLU A 32 4.04 5.70 -15.14
N PRO A 33 4.23 5.21 -16.39
CA PRO A 33 4.38 3.78 -16.65
C PRO A 33 5.45 3.12 -15.77
N GLY A 34 5.05 2.06 -15.07
CA GLY A 34 5.95 1.26 -14.24
C GLY A 34 6.16 1.75 -12.81
N SER A 35 5.63 2.91 -12.40
CA SER A 35 5.71 3.36 -10.99
C SER A 35 5.18 2.34 -10.01
N LEU A 36 3.95 1.87 -10.24
CA LEU A 36 3.33 0.84 -9.38
C LEU A 36 4.16 -0.44 -9.39
N ALA A 37 4.67 -0.86 -10.56
CA ALA A 37 5.46 -2.07 -10.69
C ALA A 37 6.78 -2.00 -9.89
N LYS A 38 7.48 -0.85 -9.87
CA LYS A 38 8.70 -0.67 -9.07
C LYS A 38 8.41 -0.85 -7.58
N ILE A 39 7.31 -0.26 -7.10
CA ILE A 39 6.90 -0.36 -5.69
C ILE A 39 6.49 -1.80 -5.36
N ALA A 40 5.66 -2.44 -6.20
CA ALA A 40 5.25 -3.83 -6.03
C ALA A 40 6.44 -4.81 -6.05
N ASN A 41 7.41 -4.60 -6.94
CA ASN A 41 8.64 -5.38 -6.97
C ASN A 41 9.47 -5.20 -5.70
N THR A 42 9.47 -4.01 -5.09
CA THR A 42 10.16 -3.77 -3.83
C THR A 42 9.56 -4.64 -2.71
N PHE A 43 8.22 -4.70 -2.61
CA PHE A 43 7.57 -5.64 -1.68
C PHE A 43 7.95 -7.09 -1.95
N GLY A 44 7.96 -7.51 -3.22
CA GLY A 44 8.36 -8.86 -3.63
C GLY A 44 9.81 -9.20 -3.25
N ASN A 45 10.75 -8.28 -3.49
CA ASN A 45 12.16 -8.44 -3.15
C ASN A 45 12.40 -8.53 -1.64
N LEU A 46 11.57 -7.84 -0.85
CA LEU A 46 11.58 -7.92 0.61
C LEU A 46 10.85 -9.16 1.16
N GLY A 47 10.25 -9.99 0.29
CA GLY A 47 9.48 -11.17 0.69
C GLY A 47 8.17 -10.84 1.41
N ILE A 48 7.60 -9.65 1.17
CA ILE A 48 6.37 -9.18 1.81
C ILE A 48 5.18 -9.46 0.90
N SER A 49 4.26 -10.32 1.35
CA SER A 49 3.02 -10.63 0.65
C SER A 49 2.04 -9.46 0.63
N LEU A 50 1.27 -9.31 -0.44
CA LEU A 50 0.22 -8.30 -0.56
C LEU A 50 -1.15 -8.96 -0.42
N MET A 51 -1.98 -8.52 0.52
CA MET A 51 -3.35 -9.01 0.70
C MET A 51 -4.35 -8.20 -0.11
N TYR A 52 -4.11 -6.89 -0.21
CA TYR A 52 -4.95 -5.95 -0.95
C TYR A 52 -4.08 -4.84 -1.53
N GLY A 53 -4.48 -4.34 -2.70
CA GLY A 53 -3.86 -3.20 -3.34
C GLY A 53 -4.89 -2.40 -4.15
N GLU A 54 -4.91 -1.10 -3.95
CA GLU A 54 -5.78 -0.18 -4.68
C GLU A 54 -5.03 1.08 -5.03
N SER A 55 -5.07 1.46 -6.31
CA SER A 55 -4.46 2.68 -6.81
C SER A 55 -5.51 3.71 -7.16
N VAL A 56 -5.30 4.95 -6.73
CA VAL A 56 -6.13 6.11 -7.09
C VAL A 56 -5.24 7.17 -7.71
N ILE A 57 -5.57 7.63 -8.92
CA ILE A 57 -4.91 8.76 -9.55
C ILE A 57 -5.39 10.03 -8.86
N ILE A 58 -4.46 10.82 -8.31
CA ILE A 58 -4.77 12.09 -7.64
C ILE A 58 -4.70 13.23 -8.65
N GLU A 59 -3.65 13.24 -9.47
CA GLU A 59 -3.47 14.19 -10.57
C GLU A 59 -2.87 13.44 -11.76
N LYS A 60 -3.61 13.44 -12.88
CA LYS A 60 -3.26 12.67 -14.07
C LYS A 60 -1.87 13.05 -14.58
N SER A 61 -1.05 12.04 -14.89
CA SER A 61 0.33 12.17 -15.37
C SER A 61 1.28 12.87 -14.39
N LYS A 62 0.88 12.98 -13.12
CA LYS A 62 1.70 13.57 -12.06
C LYS A 62 1.78 12.67 -10.85
N THR A 63 0.67 12.45 -10.15
CA THR A 63 0.67 11.73 -8.87
C THR A 63 -0.48 10.76 -8.72
N ALA A 64 -0.17 9.61 -8.16
CA ALA A 64 -1.13 8.61 -7.74
C ALA A 64 -0.81 8.14 -6.31
N ILE A 65 -1.81 7.59 -5.63
CA ILE A 65 -1.65 6.93 -4.34
C ILE A 65 -1.93 5.45 -4.55
N TRP A 66 -1.03 4.61 -4.06
CA TRP A 66 -1.27 3.18 -3.93
C TRP A 66 -1.43 2.82 -2.46
N THR A 67 -2.63 2.35 -2.11
CA THR A 67 -2.94 1.81 -0.79
C THR A 67 -2.77 0.30 -0.82
N VAL A 68 -1.97 -0.22 0.10
CA VAL A 68 -1.65 -1.65 0.18
C VAL A 68 -1.89 -2.13 1.60
N ILE A 69 -2.47 -3.32 1.74
CA ILE A 69 -2.57 -4.03 3.01
C ILE A 69 -1.73 -5.29 2.91
N SER A 70 -0.86 -5.51 3.89
CA SER A 70 0.00 -6.70 3.99
C SER A 70 -0.06 -7.29 5.39
N PRO A 71 0.38 -8.54 5.60
CA PRO A 71 0.78 -8.98 6.94
C PRO A 71 1.88 -8.05 7.48
N THR A 72 1.97 -7.92 8.80
CA THR A 72 3.10 -7.22 9.43
C THR A 72 4.39 -8.03 9.18
N PRO A 73 5.43 -7.44 8.56
CA PRO A 73 6.69 -8.12 8.32
C PRO A 73 7.37 -8.53 9.64
N LYS A 74 7.90 -9.75 9.72
CA LYS A 74 8.54 -10.29 10.94
C LYS A 74 10.08 -10.16 10.93
N ASN A 75 10.68 -10.09 9.74
CA ASN A 75 12.14 -10.16 9.55
C ASN A 75 12.78 -8.82 9.17
N ILE A 76 11.98 -7.76 9.03
CA ILE A 76 12.42 -6.43 8.62
C ILE A 76 11.59 -5.38 9.36
N SER A 77 12.22 -4.28 9.77
CA SER A 77 11.50 -3.19 10.43
C SER A 77 10.66 -2.39 9.43
N LEU A 78 9.58 -1.79 9.92
CA LEU A 78 8.71 -0.94 9.10
C LEU A 78 9.44 0.28 8.53
N GLU A 79 10.47 0.77 9.22
CA GLU A 79 11.33 1.86 8.73
C GLU A 79 12.20 1.40 7.56
N GLU A 80 12.81 0.22 7.62
CA GLU A 80 13.59 -0.34 6.51
C GLU A 80 12.71 -0.61 5.27
N VAL A 81 11.46 -1.05 5.47
CA VAL A 81 10.48 -1.17 4.39
C VAL A 81 10.19 0.19 3.77
N ARG A 82 9.94 1.21 4.60
CA ARG A 82 9.70 2.59 4.13
C ARG A 82 10.87 3.12 3.29
N ASP A 83 12.09 2.92 3.78
CA ASP A 83 13.30 3.40 3.12
C ASP A 83 13.54 2.68 1.80
N SER A 84 13.30 1.36 1.76
CA SER A 84 13.38 0.56 0.52
C SER A 84 12.35 1.03 -0.51
N LEU A 85 11.10 1.28 -0.10
CA LEU A 85 10.05 1.79 -0.98
C LEU A 85 10.39 3.16 -1.57
N LYS A 86 11.03 4.04 -0.79
CA LYS A 86 11.51 5.35 -1.28
C LYS A 86 12.72 5.22 -2.20
N LYS A 87 13.72 4.43 -1.81
CA LYS A 87 15.00 4.34 -2.52
C LYS A 87 14.93 3.52 -3.80
N GLU A 88 14.36 2.33 -3.71
CA GLU A 88 14.28 1.34 -4.79
C GLU A 88 12.97 1.48 -5.56
N GLY A 89 11.86 1.53 -4.83
CA GLY A 89 10.51 1.70 -5.39
C GLY A 89 10.23 3.10 -5.95
N LYS A 90 11.09 4.09 -5.65
CA LYS A 90 10.93 5.50 -6.03
C LYS A 90 9.63 6.14 -5.53
N ALA A 91 9.12 5.67 -4.40
CA ALA A 91 7.99 6.32 -3.73
C ALA A 91 8.35 7.75 -3.32
N LEU A 92 7.43 8.69 -3.55
CA LEU A 92 7.57 10.08 -3.15
C LEU A 92 7.32 10.23 -1.64
N HIS A 93 6.32 9.51 -1.14
CA HIS A 93 5.94 9.50 0.26
C HIS A 93 5.35 8.15 0.65
N VAL A 94 5.52 7.75 1.92
CA VAL A 94 5.02 6.48 2.45
C VAL A 94 4.53 6.72 3.88
N GLU A 95 3.22 6.55 4.08
CA GLU A 95 2.58 6.51 5.39
C GLU A 95 2.36 5.04 5.77
N ILE A 96 2.66 4.72 7.04
CA ILE A 96 2.44 3.39 7.61
C ILE A 96 1.37 3.54 8.69
N ILE A 97 0.25 2.85 8.50
CA ILE A 97 -0.96 3.00 9.30
C ILE A 97 -1.26 1.64 9.93
N PRO A 98 -1.30 1.54 11.27
CA PRO A 98 -1.80 0.36 11.97
C PRO A 98 -3.20 -0.01 11.46
N PHE A 99 -3.44 -1.29 11.25
CA PHE A 99 -4.77 -1.78 10.93
C PHE A 99 -5.47 -2.10 12.26
N ASP A 100 -6.49 -1.31 12.59
CA ASP A 100 -7.31 -1.48 13.79
C ASP A 100 -8.40 -2.54 13.60
#